data_AF-A0A2D8K377-F1
#
_entry.id   AF-A0A2D8K377-F1
#
_cell.length_a   1.000
_cell.length_b   1.000
_cell.length_c   1.000
_cell.angle_alpha   90.00
_cell.angle_beta   90.00
_cell.angle_gamma   90.00
#
_symmetry.space_group_name_H-M   'P 1'
#
loop_
_entity.id
_entity.type
_entity.pdbx_description
1 polymer ?
#
loop_
_entity_poly.entity_id
_entity_poly.type
_entity_poly.pdbx_seq_one_letter_code
_entity_poly.pdbx_strand_id
1 'polypeptide(L)'
;MRFLFPHSHAFRKGRVTVDDDGQAAPDCLVEFGDGVTVIAEWHAEGDAIRLAVPDYRTARGTLVTAQTWRLAKGKDGNWRSERVA
;
A
#
# COMPACT_ATOMS: atom_id res chain seq x y z
N MET A 1 -5.51 3.77 -9.62
CA MET A 1 -4.28 3.57 -8.81
C MET A 1 -4.19 2.13 -8.31
N ARG A 2 -3.01 1.51 -8.43
CA ARG A 2 -2.68 0.18 -7.90
C ARG A 2 -1.37 0.19 -7.11
N PHE A 3 -1.35 -0.51 -6.00
CA PHE A 3 -0.18 -0.66 -5.13
C PHE A 3 0.20 -2.14 -5.01
N LEU A 4 1.47 -2.47 -5.30
CA LEU A 4 1.98 -3.84 -5.17
C LEU A 4 2.99 -3.92 -4.03
N PHE A 5 2.69 -4.72 -3.02
CA PHE A 5 3.63 -5.10 -1.97
C PHE A 5 4.22 -6.47 -2.30
N PRO A 6 5.56 -6.64 -2.33
CA PRO A 6 6.19 -7.91 -2.67
C PRO A 6 6.07 -8.99 -1.58
N HIS A 7 5.45 -8.65 -0.44
CA HIS A 7 5.23 -9.54 0.70
C HIS A 7 3.74 -9.67 0.98
N SER A 8 3.37 -10.64 1.83
CA SER A 8 1.98 -10.87 2.26
C SER A 8 1.38 -9.73 3.09
N HIS A 9 2.17 -8.74 3.48
CA HIS A 9 1.72 -7.56 4.20
C HIS A 9 2.66 -6.37 4.02
N ALA A 10 2.11 -5.18 4.22
CA ALA A 10 2.89 -3.95 4.32
C ALA A 10 3.59 -3.86 5.69
N PHE A 11 4.82 -3.36 5.70
CA PHE A 11 5.60 -3.11 6.92
C PHE A 11 6.47 -1.87 6.76
N ARG A 12 7.01 -1.35 7.86
CA ARG A 12 7.84 -0.14 7.85
C ARG A 12 9.10 -0.36 6.99
N LYS A 13 9.38 0.59 6.10
CA LYS A 13 10.43 0.59 5.07
C LYS A 13 10.28 -0.51 4.01
N GLY A 14 9.15 -1.22 3.98
CA GLY A 14 8.82 -2.18 2.93
C GLY A 14 8.74 -1.49 1.58
N ARG A 15 9.20 -2.16 0.53
CA ARG A 15 9.09 -1.66 -0.84
C ARG A 15 7.64 -1.76 -1.30
N VAL A 16 7.19 -0.80 -2.09
CA VAL A 16 5.91 -0.83 -2.79
C VAL A 16 6.12 -0.39 -4.23
N THR A 17 5.40 -0.98 -5.17
CA THR A 17 5.28 -0.43 -6.53
C THR A 17 3.99 0.36 -6.60
N VAL A 18 4.06 1.59 -7.10
CA VAL A 18 2.90 2.47 -7.33
C VAL A 18 2.67 2.52 -8.83
N ASP A 19 1.48 2.10 -9.25
CA ASP A 19 1.02 2.10 -10.63
C ASP A 19 -0.19 3.02 -10.73
N ASP A 20 0.01 4.18 -11.34
CA ASP A 20 -1.02 5.21 -11.49
C ASP A 20 -1.62 5.12 -12.88
N ASP A 21 -2.91 4.81 -12.94
CA ASP A 21 -3.72 4.75 -14.16
C ASP A 21 -4.29 6.13 -14.55
N GLY A 22 -3.95 7.19 -13.82
CA GLY A 22 -4.44 8.55 -14.03
C GLY A 22 -5.87 8.77 -13.54
N GLN A 23 -6.48 7.80 -12.85
CA GLN A 23 -7.81 7.96 -12.27
C GLN A 23 -7.73 8.51 -10.85
N ALA A 24 -8.40 9.64 -10.61
CA ALA A 24 -8.46 10.33 -9.33
C ALA A 24 -9.58 9.78 -8.40
N ALA A 25 -9.85 8.48 -8.43
CA ALA A 25 -10.79 7.85 -7.51
C ALA A 25 -10.10 7.55 -6.17
N PRO A 26 -10.77 7.74 -5.02
CA PRO A 26 -10.19 7.48 -3.70
C PRO A 26 -9.93 5.98 -3.47
N ASP A 27 -10.66 5.11 -4.18
CA ASP A 27 -10.47 3.67 -4.13
C ASP A 27 -9.25 3.24 -4.96
N CYS A 28 -8.48 2.30 -4.43
CA CYS A 28 -7.35 1.69 -5.11
C CYS A 28 -7.30 0.19 -4.86
N LEU A 29 -6.60 -0.51 -5.75
CA LEU A 29 -6.29 -1.92 -5.59
C LEU A 29 -4.93 -2.07 -4.91
N VAL A 30 -4.86 -2.86 -3.84
CA VAL A 30 -3.61 -3.29 -3.22
C VAL A 30 -3.44 -4.79 -3.47
N GLU A 31 -2.31 -5.18 -4.03
CA GLU A 31 -1.92 -6.56 -4.26
C GLU A 31 -0.72 -6.91 -3.37
N PHE A 32 -0.80 -8.05 -2.69
CA PHE A 32 0.26 -8.59 -1.84
C PHE A 32 0.96 -9.76 -2.53
N GLY A 33 2.22 -9.98 -2.19
CA GLY A 33 3.08 -10.99 -2.81
C GLY A 33 2.65 -12.45 -2.56
N ASP A 34 1.64 -12.67 -1.72
CA ASP A 34 0.99 -13.96 -1.53
C ASP A 34 -0.29 -14.13 -2.38
N GLY A 35 -0.58 -13.18 -3.27
CA GLY A 35 -1.71 -13.19 -4.20
C GLY A 35 -3.01 -12.61 -3.63
N VAL A 36 -3.01 -12.15 -2.38
CA VAL A 36 -4.18 -11.48 -1.80
C VAL A 36 -4.33 -10.09 -2.39
N THR A 37 -5.56 -9.73 -2.76
CA THR A 37 -5.91 -8.40 -3.23
C THR A 37 -6.96 -7.77 -2.32
N VAL A 38 -6.84 -6.48 -2.06
CA VAL A 38 -7.77 -5.72 -1.23
C VAL A 38 -8.10 -4.38 -1.89
N ILE A 39 -9.34 -3.93 -1.71
CA ILE A 39 -9.71 -2.55 -2.04
C ILE A 39 -9.37 -1.68 -0.83
N ALA A 40 -8.63 -0.60 -1.08
CA ALA A 40 -8.13 0.32 -0.08
C ALA A 40 -8.42 1.76 -0.49
N GLU A 41 -8.28 2.68 0.46
CA GLU A 41 -8.41 4.11 0.19
C GLU A 41 -7.04 4.76 0.09
N TRP A 42 -6.87 5.72 -0.82
CA TRP A 42 -5.66 6.51 -0.91
C TRP A 42 -5.93 8.00 -1.10
N HIS A 43 -4.98 8.82 -0.66
CA HIS A 43 -4.96 10.26 -0.90
C HIS A 43 -3.54 10.73 -1.20
N ALA A 44 -3.40 11.71 -2.10
CA ALA A 44 -2.14 12.42 -2.27
C ALA A 44 -1.84 13.28 -1.04
N GLU A 45 -0.59 13.25 -0.58
CA GLU A 45 -0.09 14.03 0.57
C GLU A 45 1.24 14.69 0.21
N GLY A 46 1.18 15.77 -0.56
CA GLY A 46 2.37 16.41 -1.16
C GLY A 46 3.08 15.45 -2.11
N ASP A 47 4.36 15.18 -1.86
CA ASP A 47 5.16 14.21 -2.61
C ASP A 47 4.99 12.75 -2.12
N ALA A 48 4.10 12.52 -1.16
CA ALA A 48 3.79 11.23 -0.59
C ALA A 48 2.36 10.80 -0.90
N ILE A 49 2.06 9.53 -0.61
CA ILE A 49 0.73 8.96 -0.72
C ILE A 49 0.33 8.44 0.66
N ARG A 50 -0.84 8.83 1.13
CA ARG A 50 -1.47 8.21 2.30
C ARG A 50 -2.33 7.05 1.80
N LEU A 51 -2.02 5.83 2.25
CA LEU A 51 -2.72 4.59 1.89
C LEU A 51 -3.36 3.98 3.14
N ALA A 52 -4.67 3.88 3.19
CA ALA A 52 -5.42 3.22 4.25
C ALA A 52 -5.83 1.81 3.81
N VAL A 53 -5.16 0.80 4.37
CA VAL A 53 -5.43 -0.61 4.08
C VAL A 53 -6.38 -1.15 5.16
N PRO A 54 -7.53 -1.76 4.80
CA PRO A 54 -8.46 -2.34 5.77
C PRO A 54 -7.92 -3.64 6.37
N ASP A 55 -8.68 -4.26 7.28
CA ASP A 55 -8.41 -5.63 7.74
C ASP A 55 -8.42 -6.59 6.53
N TYR A 56 -7.48 -7.52 6.50
CA TYR A 56 -7.49 -8.61 5.52
C TYR A 56 -6.85 -9.86 6.08
N ARG A 57 -7.07 -10.98 5.39
CA ARG A 57 -6.39 -12.24 5.67
C ARG A 57 -5.37 -12.51 4.59
N THR A 58 -4.15 -12.88 5.02
CA THR A 58 -3.13 -13.41 4.10
C THR A 58 -3.64 -14.71 3.47
N ALA A 59 -2.98 -15.20 2.42
CA ALA A 59 -3.31 -16.48 1.79
C ALA A 59 -3.23 -17.66 2.78
N ARG A 60 -2.45 -17.52 3.87
CA ARG A 60 -2.35 -18.50 4.97
C ARG A 60 -3.38 -18.32 6.08
N GLY A 61 -4.32 -17.39 5.92
CA GLY A 61 -5.41 -17.12 6.87
C GLY A 61 -5.06 -16.20 8.05
N THR A 62 -3.82 -15.71 8.14
CA THR A 62 -3.40 -14.78 9.19
C THR A 62 -4.13 -13.44 9.03
N LEU A 63 -4.80 -12.98 10.08
CA LEU A 63 -5.42 -11.65 10.10
C LEU A 63 -4.33 -10.58 10.21
N VAL A 64 -4.35 -9.64 9.27
CA VAL A 64 -3.61 -8.39 9.35
C VAL A 64 -4.64 -7.30 9.58
N THR A 65 -4.48 -6.56 10.67
CA THR A 65 -5.39 -5.48 11.04
C THR A 65 -5.16 -4.23 10.19
N ALA A 66 -6.21 -3.44 10.04
CA ALA A 66 -6.23 -2.20 9.30
C ALA A 66 -5.09 -1.29 9.73
N GLN A 67 -4.45 -0.67 8.74
CA GLN A 67 -3.32 0.20 8.98
C GLN A 67 -3.21 1.26 7.89
N THR A 68 -2.83 2.46 8.31
CA THR A 68 -2.50 3.55 7.40
C THR A 68 -0.99 3.64 7.20
N TRP A 69 -0.57 3.76 5.95
CA TRP A 69 0.81 3.90 5.53
C TRP A 69 1.02 5.22 4.81
N ARG A 70 2.15 5.86 5.08
CA ARG A 70 2.68 6.94 4.25
C ARG A 70 3.66 6.32 3.26
N LEU A 71 3.35 6.33 1.99
CA LEU A 71 4.25 5.87 0.94
C LEU A 71 5.05 7.08 0.47
N ALA A 72 6.38 6.97 0.49
CA ALA A 72 7.27 8.03 0.05
C ALA A 72 8.33 7.47 -0.89
N LYS A 73 8.71 8.27 -1.89
CA LYS A 73 9.76 7.92 -2.83
C LYS A 73 11.13 8.26 -2.22
N GLY A 74 11.98 7.25 -2.08
CA GLY A 74 13.36 7.42 -1.62
C GLY A 74 14.24 8.09 -2.68
N LYS A 75 15.45 8.49 -2.27
CA LYS A 75 16.46 9.07 -3.18
C LYS A 75 16.88 8.11 -4.30
N ASP A 76 16.70 6.81 -4.08
CA ASP A 76 16.94 5.74 -5.04
C ASP A 76 15.76 5.51 -6.01
N GLY A 77 14.74 6.37 -5.96
CA GLY A 77 13.56 6.29 -6.83
C GLY A 77 12.55 5.21 -6.42
N ASN A 78 12.83 4.42 -5.37
CA ASN A 78 11.93 3.38 -4.90
C ASN A 78 10.92 3.93 -3.90
N TRP A 79 9.65 3.57 -4.07
CA TRP A 79 8.62 3.84 -3.06
C TRP A 79 8.76 2.90 -1.87
N ARG A 80 8.59 3.44 -0.67
CA ARG A 80 8.60 2.70 0.58
C ARG A 80 7.46 3.11 1.50
N SER A 81 6.93 2.15 2.25
CA SER A 81 5.91 2.38 3.27
C SER A 81 6.52 2.83 4.60
N GLU A 82 6.00 3.91 5.15
CA GLU A 82 6.33 4.46 6.45
C GLU A 82 5.08 4.38 7.32
N ARG A 83 5.26 4.12 8.62
CA ARG A 83 4.12 4.20 9.54
C ARG A 83 3.74 5.67 9.72
N VAL A 84 2.46 5.95 9.60
CA VAL A 84 1.89 7.19 10.15
C VAL A 84 1.86 7.00 11.68
N ALA A 85 2.37 7.99 12.41
CA ALA A 85 2.39 7.97 13.88
C ALA A 85 0.98 8.04 14.46
#